data_AF-A0A969H336-F1
#
_entry.id   AF-A0A969H336-F1
#
_cell.length_a   1.000
_cell.length_b   1.000
_cell.length_c   1.000
_cell.angle_alpha   90.00
_cell.angle_beta   90.00
_cell.angle_gamma   90.00
#
_symmetry.space_group_name_H-M   'P 1'
#
loop_
_entity.id
_entity.type
_entity.pdbx_description
1 polymer ?
#
loop_
_entity_poly.entity_id
_entity_poly.type
_entity_poly.pdbx_seq_one_letter_code
_entity_poly.pdbx_strand_id
1 'polypeptide(L)'
;MRWPLALIVTLTVLHGLLYLSIFPPFLAPDESAHFEAIRLMGQEKKWPTAEVYATTPMHPEMVATFDKHRIWQLVNLYSPTQSLGVTTNLFIDYYPTQVAAGVVKANSYLMLYHVTLAPLSAATASLDLTTQVYLLRFVSVLFTAATVIIVWLATRAIFPAQPGLAIAGVSFVMFWPMHTHVGASVTVDAMAELLASAFFCFWSKRGLMGFR
;
A
#
# COMPACT_ATOMS: atom_id res chain seq x y z
N MET A 1 -18.42 -25.70 -0.95
CA MET A 1 -16.99 -25.94 -0.60
C MET A 1 -16.42 -24.67 0.02
N ARG A 2 -16.34 -24.59 1.36
CA ARG A 2 -15.85 -23.39 2.07
C ARG A 2 -14.36 -23.47 2.47
N TRP A 3 -13.82 -24.68 2.64
CA TRP A 3 -12.44 -24.90 3.07
C TRP A 3 -11.36 -24.45 2.07
N PRO A 4 -11.51 -24.62 0.74
CA PRO A 4 -10.47 -24.17 -0.21
C PRO A 4 -10.26 -22.64 -0.16
N LEU A 5 -11.36 -21.89 -0.08
CA LEU A 5 -11.29 -20.44 0.05
C LEU A 5 -10.64 -20.02 1.37
N ALA A 6 -11.03 -20.66 2.48
CA ALA A 6 -10.42 -20.38 3.78
C ALA A 6 -8.90 -20.62 3.75
N LEU A 7 -8.46 -21.76 3.19
CA LEU A 7 -7.03 -22.08 3.04
C LEU A 7 -6.30 -21.04 2.19
N ILE A 8 -6.86 -20.65 1.03
CA ILE A 8 -6.26 -19.65 0.15
C ILE A 8 -6.14 -18.29 0.85
N VAL A 9 -7.16 -17.86 1.58
CA VAL A 9 -7.13 -16.60 2.33
C VAL A 9 -6.08 -16.66 3.44
N THR A 10 -6.03 -17.75 4.21
CA THR A 10 -5.01 -17.94 5.23
C THR A 10 -3.61 -17.90 4.63
N LEU A 11 -3.38 -18.60 3.51
CA LEU A 11 -2.09 -18.57 2.81
C LEU A 11 -1.75 -17.17 2.29
N THR A 12 -2.73 -16.43 1.78
CA THR A 12 -2.53 -15.05 1.30
C THR A 12 -2.09 -14.14 2.44
N VAL A 13 -2.75 -14.22 3.60
CA VAL A 13 -2.38 -13.44 4.79
C VAL A 13 -0.99 -13.83 5.26
N LEU A 14 -0.68 -15.12 5.41
CA LEU A 14 0.65 -15.59 5.84
C LEU A 14 1.74 -15.15 4.86
N HIS A 15 1.48 -15.20 3.55
CA HIS A 15 2.40 -14.75 2.52
C HIS A 15 2.63 -13.23 2.58
N GLY A 16 1.56 -12.45 2.79
CA GLY A 16 1.66 -11.00 3.03
C GLY A 16 2.42 -10.66 4.32
N LEU A 17 2.21 -11.40 5.41
CA LEU A 17 2.96 -11.26 6.67
C LEU A 17 4.45 -11.57 6.48
N LEU A 18 4.77 -12.55 5.63
CA LEU A 18 6.15 -12.85 5.28
C LEU A 18 6.76 -11.69 4.50
N TYR A 19 6.08 -11.16 3.48
CA TYR A 19 6.60 -10.03 2.69
C TYR A 19 6.75 -8.76 3.52
N LEU A 20 5.74 -8.41 4.33
CA LEU A 20 5.85 -7.22 5.15
C LEU A 20 7.02 -7.33 6.14
N SER A 21 7.35 -8.52 6.66
CA SER A 21 8.48 -8.70 7.58
C SER A 21 9.86 -8.75 6.91
N ILE A 22 9.96 -9.25 5.67
CA ILE A 22 11.22 -9.33 4.92
C ILE A 22 11.69 -7.95 4.47
N PHE A 23 10.80 -7.11 3.95
CA PHE A 23 11.19 -5.82 3.37
C PHE A 23 11.22 -4.73 4.44
N PRO A 24 12.32 -3.96 4.58
CA PRO A 24 12.39 -2.87 5.55
C PRO A 24 11.31 -1.80 5.25
N PRO A 25 10.90 -1.02 6.28
CA PRO A 25 10.00 0.11 6.09
C PRO A 25 10.51 1.07 5.01
N PHE A 26 9.62 1.59 4.16
CA PHE A 26 9.87 2.57 3.10
C PHE A 26 10.69 2.11 1.90
N LEU A 27 10.92 0.80 1.77
CA LEU A 27 11.60 0.26 0.59
C LEU A 27 10.67 0.13 -0.62
N ALA A 28 9.36 0.03 -0.40
CA ALA A 28 8.40 -0.06 -1.49
C ALA A 28 8.25 1.30 -2.20
N PRO A 29 7.86 1.32 -3.49
CA PRO A 29 7.68 2.56 -4.25
C PRO A 29 6.73 3.53 -3.54
N ASP A 30 7.15 4.80 -3.42
CA ASP A 30 6.39 5.92 -2.84
C ASP A 30 5.81 5.67 -1.42
N GLU A 31 6.26 4.63 -0.72
CA GLU A 31 5.67 4.20 0.54
C GLU A 31 5.80 5.25 1.65
N SER A 32 6.92 5.99 1.68
CA SER A 32 7.11 7.08 2.64
C SER A 32 6.18 8.26 2.37
N ALA A 33 5.84 8.54 1.11
CA ALA A 33 4.86 9.58 0.77
C ALA A 33 3.44 9.17 1.20
N HIS A 34 3.05 7.92 0.97
CA HIS A 34 1.76 7.41 1.44
C HIS A 34 1.65 7.43 2.97
N PHE A 35 2.70 7.00 3.66
CA PHE A 35 2.78 7.08 5.12
C PHE A 35 2.64 8.52 5.61
N GLU A 36 3.40 9.45 5.03
CA GLU A 36 3.38 10.85 5.45
C GLU A 36 2.02 11.50 5.20
N ALA A 37 1.35 11.18 4.09
CA ALA A 37 0.00 11.66 3.81
C ALA A 37 -1.02 11.19 4.87
N ILE A 38 -0.95 9.91 5.24
CA ILE A 38 -1.77 9.31 6.29
C ILE A 38 -1.48 9.99 7.63
N ARG A 39 -0.21 10.21 7.96
CA ARG A 39 0.25 10.85 9.20
C ARG A 39 -0.23 12.30 9.30
N LEU A 40 -0.09 13.07 8.23
CA LEU A 40 -0.54 14.47 8.17
C LEU A 40 -2.03 14.58 8.48
N MET A 41 -2.85 13.72 7.89
CA MET A 41 -4.30 13.73 8.14
C MET A 41 -4.66 13.18 9.52
N GLY A 42 -4.04 12.07 9.92
CA GLY A 42 -4.38 11.36 11.15
C GLY A 42 -3.90 12.08 12.40
N GLN A 43 -2.64 12.49 12.42
CA GLN A 43 -1.93 12.96 13.61
C GLN A 43 -1.84 14.48 13.64
N GLU A 44 -1.48 15.11 12.52
CA GLU A 44 -1.25 16.57 12.45
C GLU A 44 -2.52 17.35 12.09
N LYS A 45 -3.59 16.66 11.67
CA LYS A 45 -4.83 17.25 11.15
C LYS A 45 -4.59 18.24 10.00
N LYS A 46 -3.56 17.99 9.20
CA LYS A 46 -3.18 18.76 8.00
C LYS A 46 -3.60 18.00 6.75
N TRP A 47 -4.01 18.74 5.73
CA TRP A 47 -4.30 18.16 4.43
C TRP A 47 -2.99 18.03 3.62
N PRO A 48 -2.70 16.87 3.00
CA PRO A 48 -1.42 16.63 2.34
C PRO A 48 -1.39 17.29 0.95
N THR A 49 -1.22 18.60 0.91
CA THR A 49 -1.03 19.37 -0.34
C THR A 49 0.45 19.60 -0.65
N ALA A 50 0.75 20.04 -1.87
CA ALA A 50 2.12 20.38 -2.27
C ALA A 50 2.75 21.42 -1.32
N GLU A 51 1.98 22.43 -0.91
CA GLU A 51 2.43 23.49 -0.01
C GLU A 51 2.73 22.95 1.39
N VAL A 52 1.92 22.00 1.87
CA VAL A 52 2.15 21.36 3.16
C VAL A 52 3.42 20.51 3.10
N TYR A 53 3.62 19.71 2.05
CA TYR A 53 4.86 18.94 1.89
C TYR A 53 6.12 19.82 1.77
N ALA A 54 6.01 20.96 1.11
CA ALA A 54 7.12 21.90 0.95
C ALA A 54 7.59 22.52 2.26
N THR A 55 6.73 22.54 3.28
CA THR A 55 7.01 23.16 4.59
C THR A 55 7.09 22.16 5.73
N THR A 56 6.73 20.89 5.48
CA THR A 56 6.72 19.85 6.51
C THR A 56 8.11 19.20 6.61
N PRO A 57 8.71 19.17 7.81
CA PRO A 57 9.93 18.42 8.00
C PRO A 57 9.65 16.91 7.95
N MET A 58 10.53 16.16 7.29
CA MET A 58 10.56 14.70 7.35
C MET A 58 10.79 14.25 8.79
N HIS A 59 10.09 13.20 9.20
CA HIS A 59 10.22 12.67 10.56
C HIS A 59 11.67 12.21 10.82
N PRO A 60 12.33 12.62 11.93
CA PRO A 60 13.73 12.24 12.19
C PRO A 60 13.96 10.73 12.19
N GLU A 61 13.01 9.96 12.74
CA GLU A 61 13.06 8.50 12.74
C GLU A 61 12.95 7.89 11.33
N MET A 62 12.26 8.57 10.41
CA MET A 62 12.19 8.15 9.01
C MET A 62 13.55 8.33 8.35
N VAL A 63 14.20 9.48 8.52
CA VAL A 63 15.57 9.72 8.02
C VAL A 63 16.54 8.67 8.57
N ALA A 64 16.49 8.39 9.87
CA ALA A 64 17.31 7.36 10.51
C ALA A 64 17.05 5.96 9.92
N THR A 65 15.79 5.64 9.58
CA THR A 65 15.42 4.37 8.93
C THR A 65 15.98 4.28 7.51
N PHE A 66 15.90 5.36 6.74
CA PHE A 66 16.45 5.41 5.39
C PHE A 66 17.97 5.22 5.39
N ASP A 67 18.68 5.88 6.30
CA ASP A 67 20.12 5.74 6.44
C ASP A 67 20.50 4.31 6.90
N LYS A 68 19.83 3.80 7.94
CA LYS A 68 20.08 2.45 8.49
C LYS A 68 19.92 1.35 7.44
N HIS A 69 18.89 1.45 6.60
CA HIS A 69 18.56 0.44 5.58
C HIS A 69 19.10 0.79 4.19
N ARG A 70 19.92 1.85 4.06
CA ARG A 70 20.50 2.32 2.79
C ARG A 70 19.44 2.54 1.70
N ILE A 71 18.26 3.00 2.10
CA ILE A 71 17.10 3.15 1.21
C ILE A 71 17.44 4.14 0.10
N TRP A 72 18.10 5.26 0.44
CA TRP A 72 18.58 6.25 -0.53
C TRP A 72 19.26 5.58 -1.72
N GLN A 73 20.27 4.74 -1.45
CA GLN A 73 21.06 4.10 -2.49
C GLN A 73 20.26 3.05 -3.27
N LEU A 74 19.33 2.36 -2.60
CA LEU A 74 18.47 1.35 -3.24
C LEU A 74 17.47 1.96 -4.22
N VAL A 75 16.99 3.17 -3.94
CA VAL A 75 16.11 3.92 -4.85
C VAL A 75 16.88 4.88 -5.78
N ASN A 76 18.21 4.70 -5.89
CA ASN A 76 19.09 5.52 -6.71
C ASN A 76 19.04 7.02 -6.38
N LEU A 77 18.87 7.33 -5.11
CA LEU A 77 18.94 8.67 -4.52
C LEU A 77 20.19 8.81 -3.64
N TYR A 78 20.54 10.05 -3.34
CA TYR A 78 21.60 10.40 -2.41
C TYR A 78 20.98 10.84 -1.09
N SER A 79 21.61 10.50 0.04
CA SER A 79 21.21 11.05 1.33
C SER A 79 21.39 12.58 1.29
N PRO A 80 20.32 13.39 1.41
CA PRO A 80 20.44 14.84 1.32
C PRO A 80 21.40 15.40 2.38
N THR A 81 21.33 14.85 3.60
CA THR A 81 22.17 15.28 4.72
C THR A 81 23.62 14.83 4.55
N GLN A 82 23.87 13.56 4.19
CA GLN A 82 25.23 13.02 4.16
C GLN A 82 25.97 13.31 2.85
N SER A 83 25.27 13.34 1.72
CA SER A 83 25.89 13.42 0.38
C SER A 83 25.78 14.80 -0.27
N LEU A 84 24.69 15.54 0.00
CA LEU A 84 24.42 16.83 -0.65
C LEU A 84 24.62 18.04 0.29
N GLY A 85 24.92 17.80 1.57
CA GLY A 85 25.08 18.86 2.57
C GLY A 85 23.79 19.68 2.79
N VAL A 86 22.64 19.12 2.41
CA VAL A 86 21.32 19.72 2.63
C VAL A 86 21.04 19.66 4.12
N THR A 87 20.98 20.83 4.76
CA THR A 87 20.69 20.95 6.20
C THR A 87 19.20 21.16 6.48
N THR A 88 18.38 21.35 5.45
CA THR A 88 16.93 21.43 5.57
C THR A 88 16.36 20.01 5.70
N ASN A 89 15.58 19.78 6.75
CA ASN A 89 14.91 18.49 6.96
C ASN A 89 13.55 18.44 6.24
N LEU A 90 13.33 19.18 5.15
CA LEU A 90 12.02 19.26 4.51
C LEU A 90 11.72 18.01 3.70
N PHE A 91 10.51 17.46 3.85
CA PHE A 91 10.07 16.24 3.17
C PHE A 91 10.26 16.31 1.64
N ILE A 92 10.07 17.51 1.07
CA ILE A 92 10.21 17.75 -0.37
C ILE A 92 11.64 17.59 -0.90
N ASP A 93 12.65 17.88 -0.06
CA ASP A 93 14.07 17.80 -0.45
C ASP A 93 14.52 16.34 -0.65
N TYR A 94 13.78 15.41 -0.04
CA TYR A 94 14.00 13.97 -0.16
C TYR A 94 13.29 13.35 -1.39
N TYR A 95 12.49 14.14 -2.11
CA TYR A 95 11.88 13.82 -3.41
C TYR A 95 12.32 14.85 -4.47
N PRO A 96 13.63 14.97 -4.79
CA PRO A 96 14.14 16.06 -5.63
C PRO A 96 13.48 16.08 -7.01
N THR A 97 13.35 17.29 -7.57
CA THR A 97 12.61 17.64 -8.81
C THR A 97 12.88 16.79 -10.04
N GLN A 98 14.03 16.11 -10.11
CA GLN A 98 14.39 15.17 -11.19
C GLN A 98 13.65 13.82 -11.08
N VAL A 99 13.24 13.43 -9.87
CA VAL A 99 12.32 12.33 -9.55
C VAL A 99 10.90 12.87 -9.29
N ALA A 100 10.78 14.17 -8.99
CA ALA A 100 9.55 14.89 -8.70
C ALA A 100 8.68 15.29 -9.91
N ALA A 101 8.74 14.52 -11.00
CA ALA A 101 7.52 14.37 -11.80
C ALA A 101 6.34 13.88 -10.91
N GLY A 102 6.62 13.25 -9.76
CA GLY A 102 5.66 12.88 -8.72
C GLY A 102 5.17 14.02 -7.80
N VAL A 103 5.93 15.09 -7.56
CA VAL A 103 5.44 16.24 -6.75
C VAL A 103 4.38 17.06 -7.51
N VAL A 104 4.41 17.04 -8.84
CA VAL A 104 3.31 17.55 -9.70
C VAL A 104 1.99 16.79 -9.44
N LYS A 105 2.04 15.67 -8.71
CA LYS A 105 0.91 14.87 -8.25
C LYS A 105 0.70 14.90 -6.72
N ALA A 106 1.17 15.90 -5.99
CA ALA A 106 0.80 16.08 -4.57
C ALA A 106 -0.74 16.12 -4.35
N ASN A 107 -1.50 16.59 -5.35
CA ASN A 107 -2.97 16.48 -5.38
C ASN A 107 -3.51 15.08 -5.76
N SER A 108 -2.68 14.20 -6.31
CA SER A 108 -3.08 12.87 -6.80
C SER A 108 -2.84 11.74 -5.81
N TYR A 109 -2.08 11.96 -4.74
CA TYR A 109 -2.02 11.03 -3.61
C TYR A 109 -3.28 11.13 -2.74
N LEU A 110 -4.24 11.97 -3.08
CA LEU A 110 -5.54 12.04 -2.41
C LEU A 110 -6.47 10.94 -2.92
N MET A 111 -6.25 9.75 -2.37
CA MET A 111 -7.11 8.58 -2.58
C MET A 111 -7.78 8.19 -1.27
N LEU A 112 -9.00 7.68 -1.38
CA LEU A 112 -9.82 7.17 -0.27
C LEU A 112 -9.02 6.32 0.74
N TYR A 113 -7.98 5.61 0.27
CA TYR A 113 -7.03 4.85 1.07
C TYR A 113 -6.48 5.65 2.26
N HIS A 114 -5.91 6.83 2.00
CA HIS A 114 -5.24 7.60 3.04
C HIS A 114 -6.22 8.13 4.09
N VAL A 115 -7.41 8.57 3.66
CA VAL A 115 -8.49 9.02 4.55
C VAL A 115 -8.98 7.85 5.41
N THR A 116 -9.10 6.65 4.83
CA THR A 116 -9.50 5.44 5.55
C THR A 116 -8.47 5.03 6.61
N LEU A 117 -7.18 5.23 6.37
CA LEU A 117 -6.11 4.84 7.30
C LEU A 117 -5.76 5.95 8.31
N ALA A 118 -6.16 7.19 8.08
CA ALA A 118 -5.87 8.32 8.97
C ALA A 118 -6.34 8.12 10.44
N PRO A 119 -7.53 7.54 10.74
CA PRO A 119 -7.93 7.26 12.12
C PRO A 119 -7.02 6.23 12.82
N LEU A 120 -6.56 5.22 12.08
CA LEU A 120 -5.61 4.23 12.63
C LEU A 120 -4.27 4.88 12.93
N SER A 121 -3.78 5.74 12.05
CA SER A 121 -2.57 6.53 12.29
C SER A 121 -2.71 7.46 13.49
N ALA A 122 -3.87 8.09 13.68
CA ALA A 122 -4.15 8.88 14.87
C ALA A 122 -4.13 8.03 16.16
N ALA A 123 -4.76 6.84 16.12
CA ALA A 123 -4.84 5.93 17.26
C ALA A 123 -3.48 5.31 17.65
N THR A 124 -2.54 5.26 16.70
CA THR A 124 -1.22 4.65 16.87
C THR A 124 -0.09 5.67 16.98
N ALA A 125 -0.42 6.96 17.10
CA ALA A 125 0.56 8.06 17.13
C ALA A 125 1.57 7.98 18.29
N SER A 126 1.23 7.30 19.38
CA SER A 126 2.12 7.10 20.53
C SER A 126 3.10 5.94 20.37
N LEU A 127 2.94 5.10 19.34
CA LEU A 127 3.84 3.99 19.04
C LEU A 127 5.05 4.47 18.25
N ASP A 128 6.12 3.68 18.24
CA ASP A 128 7.28 3.97 17.40
C ASP A 128 6.92 3.95 15.90
N LEU A 129 7.65 4.74 15.09
CA LEU A 129 7.35 4.90 13.67
C LEU A 129 7.39 3.57 12.91
N THR A 130 8.29 2.66 13.29
CA THR A 130 8.41 1.35 12.63
C THR A 130 7.15 0.51 12.85
N THR A 131 6.65 0.46 14.09
CA THR A 131 5.39 -0.21 14.43
C THR A 131 4.21 0.41 13.70
N GLN A 132 4.14 1.75 13.61
CA GLN A 132 3.08 2.42 12.85
C GLN A 132 3.07 1.97 11.39
N VAL A 133 4.23 1.94 10.72
CA VAL A 133 4.34 1.47 9.33
C VAL A 133 3.87 0.02 9.19
N TYR A 134 4.30 -0.88 10.08
CA TYR A 134 3.89 -2.29 10.01
C TYR A 134 2.39 -2.50 10.23
N LEU A 135 1.76 -1.71 11.10
CA LEU A 135 0.31 -1.75 11.28
C LEU A 135 -0.43 -1.27 10.02
N LEU A 136 0.06 -0.22 9.36
CA LEU A 136 -0.52 0.25 8.11
C LEU A 136 -0.32 -0.78 6.97
N ARG A 137 0.87 -1.38 6.85
CA ARG A 137 1.14 -2.49 5.92
C ARG A 137 0.22 -3.67 6.15
N PHE A 138 -0.05 -4.01 7.41
CA PHE A 138 -0.98 -5.09 7.75
C PHE A 138 -2.39 -4.80 7.22
N VAL A 139 -2.86 -3.55 7.27
CA VAL A 139 -4.13 -3.16 6.64
C VAL A 139 -4.10 -3.38 5.12
N SER A 140 -3.01 -3.04 4.44
CA SER A 140 -2.85 -3.34 3.00
C SER A 140 -2.92 -4.84 2.72
N VAL A 141 -2.29 -5.69 3.55
CA VAL A 141 -2.39 -7.15 3.42
C VAL A 141 -3.83 -7.63 3.56
N LEU A 142 -4.63 -7.02 4.45
CA LEU A 142 -6.06 -7.34 4.57
C LEU A 142 -6.84 -6.93 3.31
N PHE A 143 -6.51 -5.79 2.69
CA PHE A 143 -7.10 -5.42 1.40
C PHE A 143 -6.74 -6.42 0.30
N THR A 144 -5.47 -6.83 0.20
CA THR A 144 -5.02 -7.86 -0.75
C THR A 144 -5.72 -9.21 -0.50
N ALA A 145 -5.90 -9.62 0.76
CA ALA A 145 -6.65 -10.83 1.08
C ALA A 145 -8.13 -10.72 0.68
N ALA A 146 -8.74 -9.55 0.88
CA ALA A 146 -10.09 -9.27 0.41
C ALA A 146 -10.18 -9.31 -1.12
N THR A 147 -9.20 -8.76 -1.84
CA THR A 147 -9.10 -8.86 -3.31
C THR A 147 -9.11 -10.31 -3.77
N VAL A 148 -8.32 -11.18 -3.14
CA VAL A 148 -8.29 -12.62 -3.45
C VAL A 148 -9.66 -13.29 -3.24
N ILE A 149 -10.39 -12.92 -2.19
CA ILE A 149 -11.78 -13.40 -1.98
C ILE A 149 -12.69 -12.95 -3.12
N ILE A 150 -12.58 -11.69 -3.54
CA ILE A 150 -13.40 -11.13 -4.61
C ILE A 150 -13.08 -11.78 -5.95
N VAL A 151 -11.80 -12.01 -6.27
CA VAL A 151 -11.37 -12.74 -7.47
C VAL A 151 -11.95 -14.15 -7.46
N TRP A 152 -11.87 -14.87 -6.34
CA TRP A 152 -12.51 -16.18 -6.21
C TRP A 152 -14.01 -16.13 -6.54
N LEU A 153 -14.73 -15.17 -5.94
CA LEU A 153 -16.17 -15.02 -6.14
C LEU A 153 -16.52 -14.65 -7.59
N ALA A 154 -15.73 -13.79 -8.22
CA ALA A 154 -15.90 -13.40 -9.62
C ALA A 154 -15.69 -14.61 -10.54
N THR A 155 -14.58 -15.35 -10.39
CA THR A 155 -14.29 -16.52 -11.23
C THR A 155 -15.33 -17.62 -11.04
N ARG A 156 -15.82 -17.84 -9.80
CA ARG A 156 -16.90 -18.80 -9.53
C ARG A 156 -18.24 -18.38 -10.11
N ALA A 157 -18.48 -17.07 -10.29
CA ALA A 157 -19.67 -16.56 -10.95
C ALA A 157 -19.58 -16.74 -12.47
N ILE A 158 -18.43 -16.41 -13.08
CA ILE A 158 -18.21 -16.48 -14.54
C ILE A 158 -18.13 -17.92 -15.04
N PHE A 159 -17.41 -18.79 -14.31
CA PHE A 159 -17.17 -20.18 -14.70
C PHE A 159 -17.71 -21.17 -13.65
N PRO A 160 -19.04 -21.26 -13.47
CA PRO A 160 -19.63 -22.07 -12.40
C PRO A 160 -19.28 -23.56 -12.52
N ALA A 161 -19.20 -24.07 -13.76
CA ALA A 161 -18.91 -25.48 -14.07
C ALA A 161 -17.42 -25.87 -13.89
N GLN A 162 -16.50 -24.90 -13.76
CA GLN A 162 -15.06 -25.16 -13.72
C GLN A 162 -14.42 -24.58 -12.45
N PRO A 163 -14.64 -25.20 -11.27
CA PRO A 163 -14.09 -24.71 -10.00
C PRO A 163 -12.56 -24.62 -9.96
N GLY A 164 -11.86 -25.45 -10.75
CA GLY A 164 -10.40 -25.41 -10.86
C GLY A 164 -9.87 -24.05 -11.36
N LEU A 165 -10.62 -23.33 -12.20
CA LEU A 165 -10.22 -22.01 -12.68
C LEU A 165 -10.19 -20.96 -11.55
N ALA A 166 -11.08 -21.08 -10.56
CA ALA A 166 -11.07 -20.19 -9.42
C ALA A 166 -9.82 -20.39 -8.57
N ILE A 167 -9.38 -21.65 -8.39
CA ILE A 167 -8.12 -21.98 -7.70
C ILE A 167 -6.93 -21.44 -8.50
N ALA A 168 -6.87 -21.72 -9.81
CA ALA A 168 -5.77 -21.24 -10.65
C ALA A 168 -5.67 -19.71 -10.67
N GLY A 169 -6.80 -19.00 -10.80
CA GLY A 169 -6.84 -17.55 -10.82
C GLY A 169 -6.36 -16.91 -9.51
N VAL A 170 -6.86 -17.38 -8.37
CA VAL A 170 -6.40 -16.84 -7.08
C VAL A 170 -4.97 -17.25 -6.74
N SER A 171 -4.53 -18.46 -7.11
CA SER A 171 -3.14 -18.88 -6.92
C SER A 171 -2.19 -18.01 -7.74
N PHE A 172 -2.55 -17.65 -8.97
CA PHE A 172 -1.76 -16.74 -9.80
C PHE A 172 -1.60 -15.37 -9.13
N VAL A 173 -2.71 -14.78 -8.66
CA VAL A 173 -2.69 -13.49 -7.94
C VAL A 173 -1.87 -13.57 -6.64
N MET A 174 -2.06 -14.64 -5.85
CA MET A 174 -1.38 -14.82 -4.57
C MET A 174 0.13 -15.03 -4.70
N PHE A 175 0.58 -15.71 -5.76
CA PHE A 175 1.98 -16.04 -5.99
C PHE A 175 2.70 -15.10 -6.97
N TRP A 176 2.04 -14.05 -7.45
CA TRP A 176 2.69 -13.02 -8.26
C TRP A 176 3.54 -12.10 -7.35
N PRO A 177 4.89 -12.18 -7.39
CA PRO A 177 5.73 -11.58 -6.35
C PRO A 177 5.55 -10.06 -6.20
N MET A 178 5.39 -9.35 -7.33
CA MET A 178 5.18 -7.90 -7.32
C MET A 178 3.86 -7.51 -6.64
N HIS A 179 2.80 -8.31 -6.80
CA HIS A 179 1.48 -8.02 -6.24
C HIS A 179 1.51 -8.26 -4.74
N THR A 180 2.17 -9.33 -4.27
CA THR A 180 2.37 -9.55 -2.83
C THR A 180 3.25 -8.46 -2.22
N HIS A 181 4.34 -8.04 -2.88
CA HIS A 181 5.22 -7.00 -2.37
C HIS A 181 4.51 -5.65 -2.24
N VAL A 182 3.84 -5.21 -3.31
CA VAL A 182 3.08 -3.96 -3.31
C VAL A 182 1.91 -4.05 -2.32
N GLY A 183 1.16 -5.15 -2.32
CA GLY A 183 0.04 -5.39 -1.38
C GLY A 183 0.46 -5.52 0.09
N ALA A 184 1.74 -5.77 0.37
CA ALA A 184 2.31 -5.78 1.71
C ALA A 184 2.99 -4.47 2.12
N SER A 185 2.84 -3.41 1.32
CA SER A 185 3.39 -2.07 1.57
C SER A 185 2.31 -1.04 1.87
N VAL A 186 2.67 0.15 2.38
CA VAL A 186 1.73 1.27 2.52
C VAL A 186 1.51 1.91 1.15
N THR A 187 0.47 1.47 0.43
CA THR A 187 0.17 1.90 -0.93
C THR A 187 -1.33 2.04 -1.19
N VAL A 188 -1.67 2.93 -2.11
CA VAL A 188 -3.03 3.07 -2.66
C VAL A 188 -3.46 1.88 -3.50
N ASP A 189 -2.50 1.15 -4.10
CA ASP A 189 -2.77 0.10 -5.08
C ASP A 189 -3.60 -1.04 -4.48
N ALA A 190 -3.30 -1.43 -3.24
CA ALA A 190 -4.00 -2.52 -2.56
C ALA A 190 -5.52 -2.27 -2.44
N MET A 191 -5.90 -1.03 -2.11
CA MET A 191 -7.32 -0.68 -2.00
C MET A 191 -7.94 -0.39 -3.38
N ALA A 192 -7.20 0.22 -4.30
CA ALA A 192 -7.67 0.44 -5.67
C ALA A 192 -8.00 -0.88 -6.37
N GLU A 193 -7.14 -1.88 -6.21
CA GLU A 193 -7.34 -3.22 -6.75
C GLU A 193 -8.54 -3.93 -6.12
N LEU A 194 -8.73 -3.80 -4.81
CA LEU A 194 -9.90 -4.33 -4.11
C LEU A 194 -11.20 -3.75 -4.69
N LEU A 195 -11.25 -2.42 -4.84
CA LEU A 195 -12.44 -1.73 -5.36
C LEU A 195 -12.69 -2.07 -6.84
N ALA A 196 -11.65 -2.12 -7.66
CA ALA A 196 -11.75 -2.53 -9.05
C ALA A 196 -12.25 -3.97 -9.17
N SER A 197 -11.67 -4.89 -8.40
CA SER A 197 -12.09 -6.30 -8.37
C SER A 197 -13.54 -6.43 -7.91
N ALA A 198 -13.96 -5.67 -6.90
CA ALA A 198 -15.33 -5.67 -6.40
C ALA A 198 -16.31 -5.17 -7.46
N PHE A 199 -15.95 -4.11 -8.18
CA PHE A 199 -16.72 -3.59 -9.31
C PHE A 199 -16.89 -4.66 -10.40
N PHE A 200 -15.81 -5.31 -10.84
CA PHE A 200 -15.89 -6.37 -11.85
C PHE A 200 -16.68 -7.59 -11.37
N CYS A 201 -16.50 -8.01 -10.12
CA CYS A 201 -17.28 -9.10 -9.53
C CYS A 201 -18.79 -8.78 -9.51
N PHE A 202 -19.15 -7.55 -9.14
CA PHE A 202 -20.55 -7.09 -9.13
C PHE A 202 -21.15 -7.15 -10.53
N TRP A 203 -20.45 -6.64 -11.54
CA TRP A 203 -20.91 -6.66 -12.92
C TRP A 203 -20.99 -8.07 -13.49
N SER A 204 -20.03 -8.93 -13.17
CA SER A 204 -20.04 -10.34 -13.60
C SER A 204 -21.29 -11.05 -13.10
N LYS A 205 -21.69 -10.81 -11.84
CA LYS A 205 -22.91 -11.41 -11.28
C LYS A 205 -24.19 -10.84 -11.91
N ARG A 206 -24.22 -9.55 -12.25
CA ARG A 206 -25.42 -8.91 -12.85
C ARG A 206 -25.58 -9.18 -14.34
N GLY A 207 -24.50 -9.12 -15.11
CA GLY A 207 -24.53 -9.44 -16.55
C GLY A 207 -25.05 -10.86 -16.81
N LEU A 208 -24.70 -11.80 -15.94
CA LEU A 208 -25.22 -13.18 -15.99
C LEU A 208 -26.71 -13.32 -15.61
N MET A 209 -27.27 -12.35 -14.89
CA MET A 209 -28.70 -12.33 -14.54
C MET A 209 -29.57 -11.65 -15.61
N GLY A 210 -29.01 -10.76 -16.44
CA GLY A 210 -29.74 -10.02 -17.48
C GLY A 210 -29.90 -10.76 -18.81
N PHE A 211 -29.25 -11.92 -18.99
CA PHE A 211 -29.33 -12.77 -20.19
C PHE A 211 -30.10 -14.08 -19.95
N ARG A 212 -30.92 -14.14 -18.89
CA ARG A 212 -31.79 -15.28 -18.59
C ARG A 212 -33.25 -14.89 -18.68
#